data_AF-A0A935IDB7-F1
#
_entry.id   AF-A0A935IDB7-F1
#
_cell.length_a   1.000
_cell.length_b   1.000
_cell.length_c   1.000
_cell.angle_alpha   90.00
_cell.angle_beta   90.00
_cell.angle_gamma   90.00
#
_symmetry.space_group_name_H-M   'P 1'
#
loop_
_entity.id
_entity.type
_entity.pdbx_description
1 polymer ?
#
loop_
_entity_poly.entity_id
_entity_poly.type
_entity_poly.pdbx_seq_one_letter_code
_entity_poly.pdbx_strand_id
1 'polypeptide(L)' 'MWATQVLETYSKSGFATRSEITDAAHAAKAECVMLNKGDYIVDTIKLLINILNKAEVTVIKNATACVL' A
#
# COMPACT_ATOMS: atom_id res chain seq x y z
N MET A 1 4.74 11.42 6.63
CA MET A 1 5.03 10.37 5.63
C MET A 1 5.12 9.04 6.35
N TRP A 2 4.59 7.94 5.78
CA TRP A 2 4.78 6.59 6.34
C TRP A 2 5.81 5.81 5.54
N ALA A 3 6.51 4.96 6.27
CA ALA A 3 7.75 4.31 5.89
C ALA A 3 7.59 3.34 4.71
N THR A 4 8.70 3.23 4.00
CA THR A 4 9.02 2.25 2.96
C THR A 4 8.72 0.81 3.39
N GLN A 5 8.48 -0.07 2.41
CA GLN A 5 8.19 -1.52 2.56
C GLN A 5 6.75 -1.93 2.88
N VAL A 6 5.77 -1.02 2.74
CA VAL A 6 4.36 -1.44 2.74
C VAL A 6 4.09 -2.27 1.48
N LEU A 7 3.67 -3.52 1.65
CA LEU A 7 3.35 -4.48 0.58
C LEU A 7 4.53 -4.80 -0.37
N GLU A 8 5.77 -4.84 0.13
CA GLU A 8 6.95 -5.18 -0.68
C GLU A 8 6.88 -6.60 -1.25
N THR A 9 6.41 -7.55 -0.46
CA THR A 9 6.27 -8.96 -0.86
C THR A 9 5.18 -9.11 -1.93
N TYR A 10 4.11 -8.33 -1.81
CA TYR A 10 3.04 -8.31 -2.81
C TYR A 10 3.55 -7.75 -4.14
N SER A 11 4.30 -6.64 -4.13
CA SER A 11 4.88 -6.09 -5.37
C SER A 11 5.81 -7.07 -6.09
N LYS A 12 6.53 -7.95 -5.38
CA LYS A 12 7.47 -8.92 -5.98
C LYS A 12 6.83 -10.27 -6.33
N SER A 13 5.88 -10.75 -5.53
CA SER A 13 5.38 -12.14 -5.62
C SER A 13 3.87 -12.27 -5.86
N GLY A 14 3.11 -11.17 -5.76
CA GLY A 14 1.64 -11.17 -5.86
C GLY A 14 0.92 -11.70 -4.61
N PHE A 15 1.66 -12.04 -3.54
CA PHE A 15 1.11 -12.49 -2.26
C PHE A 15 1.55 -11.57 -1.13
N ALA A 16 0.57 -11.15 -0.30
CA ALA A 16 0.79 -10.26 0.83
C ALA A 16 0.75 -11.09 2.10
N THR A 17 1.67 -10.81 3.01
CA THR A 17 1.67 -11.41 4.34
C THR A 17 0.63 -10.73 5.25
N ARG A 18 0.16 -11.43 6.28
CA ARG A 18 -0.77 -10.84 7.28
C ARG A 18 -0.16 -9.61 7.97
N SER A 19 1.16 -9.64 8.20
CA SER A 19 1.90 -8.52 8.78
C SER A 19 1.85 -7.29 7.87
N GLU A 20 2.06 -7.47 6.56
CA GLU A 20 1.95 -6.38 5.59
C GLU A 20 0.54 -5.83 5.44
N ILE A 21 -0.50 -6.68 5.51
CA ILE A 21 -1.89 -6.21 5.48
C ILE A 21 -2.18 -5.32 6.70
N THR A 22 -1.66 -5.70 7.87
CA THR A 22 -1.83 -4.94 9.11
C THR A 22 -1.05 -3.62 9.07
N ASP A 23 0.15 -3.64 8.49
CA ASP A 23 0.97 -2.44 8.30
C ASP A 23 0.36 -1.49 7.27
N ALA A 24 -0.20 -2.02 6.17
CA ALA A 24 -0.96 -1.25 5.19
C ALA A 24 -2.22 -0.61 5.78
N ALA A 25 -2.91 -1.31 6.69
CA ALA A 25 -4.03 -0.73 7.44
C ALA A 25 -3.58 0.38 8.40
N HIS A 26 -2.40 0.23 9.02
CA HIS A 26 -1.79 1.30 9.83
C HIS A 26 -1.39 2.51 8.97
N ALA A 27 -0.87 2.25 7.77
CA ALA A 27 -0.50 3.26 6.78
C ALA A 27 -1.71 4.07 6.27
N ALA A 28 -2.95 3.61 6.49
CA ALA A 28 -4.16 4.38 6.18
C ALA A 28 -4.22 5.74 6.88
N LYS A 29 -3.58 5.86 8.05
CA LYS A 29 -3.48 7.12 8.79
C LYS A 29 -2.46 8.09 8.20
N ALA A 30 -1.62 7.64 7.26
CA ALA A 30 -0.54 8.43 6.70
C ALA A 30 -0.98 9.26 5.49
N GLU A 31 -0.37 10.43 5.29
CA GLU A 31 -0.59 11.29 4.11
C GLU A 31 0.01 10.72 2.81
N CYS A 32 1.09 9.96 2.90
CA CYS A 32 1.69 9.31 1.75
C CYS A 32 2.21 7.94 2.17
N VAL A 33 2.01 6.95 1.29
CA VAL A 33 2.52 5.59 1.41
C VAL A 33 3.47 5.35 0.24
N MET A 34 4.72 4.97 0.53
CA MET A 34 5.69 4.60 -0.49
C MET A 34 5.54 3.11 -0.84
N LEU A 35 5.49 2.81 -2.13
CA LEU A 35 5.42 1.45 -2.67
C LEU A 35 6.70 1.15 -3.45
N ASN A 36 7.27 -0.04 -3.25
CA ASN A 36 8.38 -0.51 -4.06
C ASN A 36 7.89 -0.97 -5.44
N LYS A 37 8.69 -0.70 -6.47
CA LYS A 37 8.46 -1.19 -7.82
C LYS A 37 8.56 -2.72 -7.86
N GLY A 38 7.64 -3.36 -8.56
CA GLY A 38 7.66 -4.80 -8.82
C GLY A 38 6.65 -5.17 -9.89
N ASP A 39 6.70 -6.42 -10.33
CA ASP A 39 5.88 -6.94 -11.44
C ASP A 39 4.37 -6.82 -11.17
N TYR A 40 3.97 -6.78 -9.89
CA TYR A 40 2.57 -6.71 -9.47
C TYR A 40 2.14 -5.32 -8.98
N ILE A 41 2.85 -4.24 -9.33
CA ILE A 41 2.59 -2.89 -8.79
C ILE A 41 1.14 -2.41 -8.96
N VAL A 42 0.50 -2.74 -10.09
CA VAL A 42 -0.91 -2.36 -10.35
C VAL A 42 -1.85 -3.06 -9.36
N ASP A 43 -1.60 -4.33 -9.08
CA ASP A 43 -2.41 -5.10 -8.14
C ASP A 43 -2.09 -4.68 -6.69
N THR A 44 -0.83 -4.32 -6.39
CA THR A 44 -0.44 -3.73 -5.10
C THR A 44 -1.27 -2.48 -4.81
N ILE A 45 -1.41 -1.59 -5.80
CA ILE A 45 -2.21 -0.36 -5.68
C ILE A 45 -3.69 -0.69 -5.45
N LYS A 46 -4.28 -1.62 -6.23
CA LYS A 46 -5.68 -2.04 -6.03
C LYS A 46 -5.91 -2.62 -4.64
N LEU A 47 -5.00 -3.45 -4.17
CA LEU A 47 -5.09 -4.08 -2.85
C LEU A 47 -4.96 -3.03 -1.74
N LEU A 48 -4.02 -2.08 -1.88
CA LEU A 48 -3.89 -0.95 -0.97
C LEU A 48 -5.19 -0.14 -0.91
N ILE A 49 -5.76 0.25 -2.07
CA ILE A 49 -7.04 0.96 -2.14
C ILE A 49 -8.16 0.19 -1.44
N ASN A 50 -8.22 -1.13 -1.62
CA ASN A 50 -9.22 -1.97 -0.96
C ASN A 50 -9.06 -2.02 0.56
N ILE A 51 -7.82 -2.10 1.06
CA ILE A 51 -7.52 -2.03 2.51
C ILE A 51 -7.90 -0.65 3.07
N LEU A 52 -7.53 0.43 2.36
CA LEU A 52 -7.82 1.80 2.76
C LEU A 52 -9.32 2.08 2.82
N ASN A 53 -10.08 1.61 1.82
CA ASN A 53 -11.54 1.72 1.80
C ASN A 53 -12.20 0.97 2.96
N LYS A 54 -11.63 -0.17 3.38
CA LYS A 54 -12.12 -0.94 4.54
C LYS A 54 -11.77 -0.31 5.88
N ALA A 55 -10.71 0.49 5.94
CA ALA A 55 -10.23 1.12 7.17
C ALA A 55 -10.91 2.48 7.50
N GLU A 56 -12.01 2.84 6.82
CA GLU A 56 -12.81 4.06 7.05
C GLU A 56 -12.03 5.38 6.92
N VAL A 57 -11.16 5.51 5.92
CA VAL A 57 -10.51 6.78 5.59
C VAL A 57 -10.85 7.18 4.16
N THR A 58 -11.89 8.02 4.01
CA THR A 58 -12.20 8.76 2.78
C THR A 58 -11.09 9.77 2.51
N VAL A 59 -9.96 9.32 1.96
CA VAL A 59 -9.04 10.24 1.31
C VAL A 59 -8.57 9.59 0.03
N ILE A 60 -9.13 10.08 -1.08
CA ILE A 60 -8.49 10.07 -2.38
C ILE A 60 -7.25 10.96 -2.21
N LYS A 61 -6.20 10.45 -1.55
CA LYS A 61 -4.88 11.04 -1.67
C LYS A 61 -4.48 10.68 -3.07
N ASN A 62 -4.24 11.67 -3.93
CA ASN A 62 -3.56 11.45 -5.19
C ASN A 62 -2.33 10.63 -4.84
N ALA A 63 -2.41 9.31 -5.05
CA ALA A 63 -1.35 8.40 -4.70
C ALA A 63 -0.29 8.66 -5.74
N THR A 64 0.48 9.73 -5.53
CA THR A 64 1.85 9.83 -6.00
C THR A 64 2.57 8.72 -5.27
N ALA A 65 2.38 7.49 -5.76
CA ALA A 65 3.31 6.41 -5.53
C ALA A 65 4.61 6.92 -6.15
N CYS A 66 5.43 7.55 -5.33
CA CYS A 66 6.77 7.95 -5.74
C CYS A 66 7.52 6.64 -5.87
N VAL A 67 7.57 6.13 -7.10
CA VAL A 67 8.32 4.93 -7.45
C VAL A 67 9.79 5.26 -7.21
N LEU A 68 10.43 4.52 -6.30
CA LEU A 68 11.88 4.47 -6.20
C LEU A 68 12.47 3.86 -7.47
#